data_AF-A0A0F9H067-F1
#
_entry.id   AF-A0A0F9H067-F1
#
_cell.length_a   1.000
_cell.length_b   1.000
_cell.length_c   1.000
_cell.angle_alpha   90.00
_cell.angle_beta   90.00
_cell.angle_gamma   90.00
#
_symmetry.space_group_name_H-M   'P 1'
#
loop_
_entity.id
_entity.type
_entity.pdbx_description
1 polymer ?
#
loop_
_entity_poly.entity_id
_entity_poly.type
_entity_poly.pdbx_seq_one_letter_code
_entity_poly.pdbx_strand_id
1 'polypeptide(L)'
;GYKIEKWHREIVKAEDSQVWEVDHRKGNTLIESKACLIVNGNGSKSSFKIKTANHKYLLEHGGFYLFSAYRLQGRGVKPFFIYGLPASRVEAVMNGSPIKSLTWSQIFKL
;
A
#
# COMPACT_ATOMS: atom_id res chain seq x y z
N GLY A 1 -12.06 7.45 -16.87
CA GLY A 1 -11.17 7.89 -15.79
C GLY A 1 -11.64 7.26 -14.49
N TYR A 2 -10.82 6.45 -13.84
CA TYR A 2 -11.24 5.63 -12.71
C TYR A 2 -11.34 6.48 -11.43
N LYS A 3 -12.55 6.58 -10.85
CA LYS A 3 -12.82 7.38 -9.65
C LYS A 3 -12.35 6.64 -8.39
N ILE A 4 -11.24 7.13 -7.84
CA ILE A 4 -10.55 6.69 -6.61
C ILE A 4 -11.47 6.74 -5.36
N GLU A 5 -12.60 7.45 -5.42
CA GLU A 5 -13.49 7.68 -4.27
C GLU A 5 -14.22 6.42 -3.77
N LYS A 6 -14.50 5.42 -4.63
CA LYS A 6 -15.22 4.20 -4.23
C LYS A 6 -14.32 3.18 -3.50
N TRP A 7 -13.01 3.21 -3.78
CA TRP A 7 -11.98 2.36 -3.15
C TRP A 7 -11.85 2.62 -1.64
N HIS A 8 -12.34 3.77 -1.17
CA HIS A 8 -12.04 4.27 0.16
C HIS A 8 -12.97 3.77 1.26
N ARG A 9 -14.23 3.40 0.94
CA ARG A 9 -15.22 3.04 1.97
C ARG A 9 -15.00 1.66 2.61
N GLU A 10 -14.34 0.74 1.93
CA GLU A 10 -14.14 -0.63 2.42
C GLU A 10 -12.83 -0.74 3.24
N ILE A 11 -11.78 -0.03 2.85
CA ILE A 11 -10.48 0.02 3.57
C ILE A 11 -10.61 0.63 4.98
N VAL A 12 -11.57 1.52 5.22
CA VAL A 12 -11.69 2.26 6.50
C VAL A 12 -12.43 1.46 7.60
N LYS A 13 -13.04 0.31 7.30
CA LYS A 13 -13.61 -0.58 8.33
C LYS A 13 -12.57 -1.48 9.04
N ALA A 14 -11.31 -1.35 8.64
CA ALA A 14 -10.18 -2.07 9.17
C ALA A 14 -9.60 -1.40 10.42
N GLU A 15 -10.17 -1.64 11.59
CA GLU A 15 -9.54 -1.21 12.85
C GLU A 15 -8.23 -1.99 13.11
N ASP A 16 -7.17 -1.22 13.40
CA ASP A 16 -5.99 -1.52 14.23
C ASP A 16 -5.10 -2.77 14.03
N SER A 17 -5.35 -3.64 13.06
CA SER A 17 -4.30 -4.59 12.67
C SER A 17 -4.47 -5.07 11.24
N GLN A 18 -3.48 -4.73 10.40
CA GLN A 18 -3.17 -5.45 9.18
C GLN A 18 -4.38 -5.81 8.28
N VAL A 19 -5.03 -4.84 7.63
CA VAL A 19 -5.99 -5.20 6.58
C VAL A 19 -5.29 -5.26 5.23
N TRP A 20 -4.95 -6.51 4.92
CA TRP A 20 -4.61 -7.02 3.61
C TRP A 20 -5.91 -7.15 2.84
N GLU A 21 -6.02 -6.50 1.69
CA GLU A 21 -7.01 -6.89 0.70
C GLU A 21 -6.30 -6.88 -0.65
N VAL A 22 -6.16 -8.07 -1.22
CA VAL A 22 -5.86 -8.23 -2.63
C VAL A 22 -7.19 -8.06 -3.32
N ASP A 23 -7.42 -6.87 -3.89
CA ASP A 23 -8.66 -6.64 -4.63
C ASP A 23 -8.54 -7.34 -5.99
N HIS A 24 -9.36 -8.38 -6.14
CA HIS A 24 -9.47 -9.16 -7.35
C HIS A 24 -10.72 -8.76 -8.15
N ARG A 25 -11.01 -7.47 -8.43
CA ARG A 25 -12.19 -7.19 -9.29
C ARG A 25 -12.22 -5.92 -10.17
N LYS A 26 -12.69 -6.22 -11.40
CA LYS A 26 -13.06 -5.39 -12.57
C LYS A 26 -11.90 -4.82 -13.39
N GLY A 27 -11.44 -5.67 -14.33
CA GLY A 27 -10.20 -5.53 -15.09
C GLY A 27 -9.23 -6.57 -14.54
N ASN A 28 -8.58 -7.36 -15.39
CA ASN A 28 -7.72 -8.49 -14.99
C ASN A 28 -6.43 -8.08 -14.22
N THR A 29 -6.48 -7.00 -13.44
CA THR A 29 -5.32 -6.39 -12.79
C THR A 29 -5.34 -6.74 -11.31
N LEU A 30 -4.31 -7.46 -10.88
CA LEU A 30 -4.10 -7.84 -9.50
C LEU A 30 -3.52 -6.64 -8.72
N ILE A 31 -4.10 -6.29 -7.56
CA ILE A 31 -3.66 -5.12 -6.78
C ILE A 31 -3.47 -5.51 -5.31
N GLU A 32 -2.34 -5.10 -4.71
CA GLU A 32 -2.13 -5.14 -3.26
C GLU A 32 -2.08 -3.72 -2.67
N SER A 33 -3.01 -3.42 -1.78
CA SER A 33 -3.04 -2.12 -1.08
C SER A 33 -2.15 -2.13 0.17
N LYS A 34 -1.43 -1.04 0.39
CA LYS A 34 -0.55 -0.82 1.54
C LYS A 34 -0.83 0.54 2.14
N ALA A 35 -1.12 0.60 3.43
CA ALA A 35 -1.39 1.86 4.12
C ALA A 35 -0.37 2.13 5.23
N CYS A 36 0.00 3.40 5.43
CA CYS A 36 0.85 3.82 6.54
C CYS A 36 0.49 5.22 7.06
N LEU A 37 0.73 5.48 8.34
CA LEU A 37 0.50 6.77 8.98
C LEU A 37 1.61 7.76 8.59
N ILE A 38 1.25 8.94 8.08
CA ILE A 38 2.23 9.93 7.54
C ILE A 38 3.27 10.33 8.58
N VAL A 39 2.81 10.62 9.80
CA VAL A 39 3.66 10.92 10.97
C VAL A 39 3.04 10.25 12.19
N ASN A 40 3.81 9.41 12.86
CA ASN A 40 3.43 8.76 14.11
C ASN A 40 3.39 9.78 15.26
N GLY A 41 2.72 9.44 16.37
CA GLY A 41 2.67 10.32 17.56
C GLY A 41 4.05 10.68 18.13
N ASN A 42 5.09 9.90 17.82
CA ASN A 42 6.48 10.15 18.19
C ASN A 42 7.29 10.93 17.13
N GLY A 43 6.64 11.49 16.10
CA GLY A 43 7.29 12.24 15.02
C GLY A 43 7.96 11.39 13.93
N SER A 44 8.04 10.06 14.08
CA SER A 44 8.61 9.18 13.06
C SER A 44 7.68 8.99 11.86
N LYS A 45 8.24 8.89 10.65
CA LYS A 45 7.47 8.55 9.43
C LYS A 45 7.23 7.04 9.40
N SER A 46 6.00 6.61 9.09
CA SER A 46 5.73 5.18 8.91
C SER A 46 6.30 4.64 7.60
N SER A 47 6.43 3.32 7.54
CA SER A 47 6.85 2.58 6.35
C SER A 47 5.78 1.58 5.93
N PHE A 48 5.82 1.20 4.65
CA PHE A 48 5.01 0.17 4.05
C PHE A 48 5.73 -1.17 4.14
N LYS A 49 5.08 -2.17 4.72
CA LYS A 49 5.62 -3.52 4.82
C LYS A 49 5.17 -4.37 3.63
N ILE A 50 6.13 -4.89 2.89
CA ILE A 50 5.93 -5.75 1.73
C ILE A 50 6.49 -7.13 2.04
N LYS A 51 5.65 -8.17 1.88
CA LYS A 51 6.06 -9.58 2.06
C LYS A 51 6.52 -10.13 0.72
N THR A 52 7.63 -10.86 0.73
CA THR A 52 8.21 -11.42 -0.51
C THR A 52 7.30 -12.44 -1.18
N ALA A 53 6.54 -13.22 -0.40
CA ALA A 53 5.55 -14.17 -0.95
C ALA A 53 4.46 -13.45 -1.77
N ASN A 54 3.85 -12.41 -1.21
CA ASN A 54 2.84 -11.61 -1.91
C ASN A 54 3.42 -10.89 -3.13
N HIS A 55 4.64 -10.37 -2.98
CA HIS A 55 5.31 -9.67 -4.06
C HIS A 55 5.58 -10.59 -5.26
N LYS A 56 6.05 -11.81 -5.03
CA LYS A 56 6.25 -12.82 -6.08
C LYS A 56 4.95 -13.08 -6.84
N TYR A 57 3.85 -13.29 -6.10
CA TYR A 57 2.55 -13.52 -6.71
C TYR A 57 2.10 -12.32 -7.57
N LEU A 58 2.32 -11.09 -7.13
CA LEU A 58 2.05 -9.89 -7.93
C LEU A 58 2.92 -9.83 -9.19
N LEU A 59 4.21 -10.16 -9.11
CA LEU A 59 5.10 -10.15 -10.28
C LEU A 59 4.64 -11.16 -11.34
N GLU A 60 4.32 -12.39 -10.92
CA GLU A 60 3.87 -13.47 -11.80
C GLU A 60 2.58 -13.12 -12.58
N HIS A 61 1.75 -12.24 -12.01
CA HIS A 61 0.45 -11.87 -12.58
C HIS A 61 0.39 -10.41 -13.08
N GLY A 62 1.53 -9.72 -13.21
CA GLY A 62 1.58 -8.33 -13.68
C GLY A 62 0.81 -7.34 -12.77
N GLY A 63 0.80 -7.62 -11.47
CA GLY A 63 0.06 -6.86 -10.46
C GLY A 63 0.69 -5.53 -10.06
N PHE A 64 -0.04 -4.79 -9.22
CA PHE A 64 0.27 -3.43 -8.81
C PHE A 64 0.21 -3.28 -7.28
N TYR A 65 0.95 -2.31 -6.77
CA TYR A 65 0.80 -1.80 -5.42
C TYR A 65 0.00 -0.50 -5.40
N LEU A 66 -0.85 -0.35 -4.41
CA LEU A 66 -1.51 0.92 -4.08
C LEU A 66 -1.07 1.38 -2.68
N PHE A 67 -0.15 2.34 -2.62
CA PHE A 67 0.35 2.91 -1.37
C PHE A 67 -0.53 4.07 -0.91
N SER A 68 -1.05 4.02 0.31
CA SER A 68 -1.94 5.02 0.89
C SER A 68 -1.37 5.60 2.18
N ALA A 69 -1.24 6.92 2.21
CA ALA A 69 -0.85 7.67 3.39
C ALA A 69 -2.11 8.13 4.09
N TYR A 70 -2.24 7.84 5.37
CA TYR A 70 -3.36 8.32 6.17
C TYR A 70 -2.90 9.18 7.34
N ARG A 71 -3.83 9.95 7.89
CA ARG A 71 -3.68 10.71 9.13
C ARG A 71 -4.85 10.39 10.06
N LEU A 72 -4.58 10.40 11.36
CA LEU A 72 -5.62 10.37 12.39
C LEU A 72 -6.19 11.79 12.53
N GLN A 73 -7.51 11.94 12.48
CA GLN A 73 -8.21 13.20 12.75
C GLN A 73 -9.39 12.95 13.68
N GLY A 74 -9.34 13.50 14.90
CA GLY A 74 -10.37 13.29 15.90
C GLY A 74 -10.58 11.80 16.16
N ARG A 75 -11.80 11.28 15.89
CA ARG A 75 -12.16 9.87 16.06
C ARG A 75 -12.05 9.03 14.77
N GLY A 76 -11.34 9.49 13.73
CA GLY A 76 -11.33 8.80 12.43
C GLY A 76 -10.00 8.84 11.67
N VAL A 77 -9.89 7.97 10.66
CA VAL A 77 -8.77 7.90 9.72
C VAL A 77 -9.16 8.63 8.45
N LYS A 78 -8.32 9.56 7.98
CA LYS A 78 -8.48 10.20 6.68
C LYS A 78 -7.27 9.91 5.78
N PRO A 79 -7.46 9.40 4.56
CA PRO A 79 -6.40 9.26 3.58
C PRO A 79 -6.02 10.67 3.13
N PHE A 80 -4.73 10.89 3.02
CA PHE A 80 -4.17 12.14 2.54
C PHE A 80 -3.71 12.01 1.09
N PHE A 81 -3.09 10.86 0.77
CA PHE A 81 -2.42 10.65 -0.50
C PHE A 81 -2.39 9.17 -0.87
N ILE A 82 -2.61 8.86 -2.15
CA ILE A 82 -2.58 7.50 -2.69
C ILE A 82 -1.68 7.49 -3.92
N TYR A 83 -0.83 6.47 -4.05
CA TYR A 83 0.10 6.31 -5.16
C TYR A 83 0.18 4.86 -5.63
N GLY A 84 0.06 4.67 -6.95
CA GLY A 84 0.09 3.35 -7.59
C GLY A 84 1.41 3.08 -8.30
N LEU A 85 1.93 1.85 -8.19
CA LEU A 85 3.12 1.38 -8.92
C LEU A 85 2.94 -0.06 -9.39
N PRO A 86 3.36 -0.42 -10.61
CA PRO A 86 3.54 -1.82 -10.99
C PRO A 86 4.46 -2.54 -10.02
N ALA A 87 4.18 -3.82 -9.73
CA ALA A 87 5.03 -4.64 -8.87
C ALA A 87 6.46 -4.73 -9.41
N SER A 88 6.65 -4.79 -10.73
CA SER A 88 7.98 -4.82 -11.37
C SER A 88 8.87 -3.62 -11.01
N ARG A 89 8.30 -2.44 -10.72
CA ARG A 89 9.08 -1.28 -10.25
C ARG A 89 9.56 -1.41 -8.81
N VAL A 90 8.94 -2.30 -8.03
CA VAL A 90 9.27 -2.57 -6.62
C VAL A 90 10.26 -3.74 -6.47
N GLU A 91 10.48 -4.53 -7.52
CA GLU A 91 11.39 -5.68 -7.48
C GLU A 91 12.81 -5.30 -7.03
N ALA A 92 13.32 -4.18 -7.54
CA ALA A 92 14.67 -3.68 -7.24
C ALA A 92 14.97 -3.49 -5.75
N VAL A 93 13.93 -3.36 -4.90
CA VAL A 93 14.08 -3.13 -3.45
C VAL A 93 13.81 -4.37 -2.59
N MET A 94 13.38 -5.49 -3.19
CA MET A 94 12.90 -6.69 -2.48
C MET A 94 13.94 -7.81 -2.29
N ASN A 95 15.19 -7.61 -2.71
CA ASN A 95 16.23 -8.66 -2.70
C ASN A 95 16.51 -9.25 -1.30
N GLY A 96 16.38 -10.57 -1.18
CA GLY A 96 16.85 -11.41 -0.06
C GLY A 96 16.12 -11.27 1.28
N SER A 97 15.22 -10.29 1.44
CA SER A 97 14.48 -10.06 2.69
C SER A 97 13.11 -10.73 2.65
N PRO A 98 12.65 -11.44 3.70
CA PRO A 98 11.29 -12.02 3.73
C PRO A 98 10.20 -10.93 3.84
N ILE A 99 10.55 -9.79 4.46
CA ILE A 99 9.70 -8.60 4.56
C ILE A 99 10.59 -7.37 4.36
N LYS A 100 10.16 -6.44 3.51
CA LYS A 100 10.81 -5.14 3.30
C LYS A 100 9.93 -4.01 3.81
N SER A 101 10.55 -3.03 4.47
CA SER A 101 9.91 -1.77 4.82
C SER A 101 10.34 -0.69 3.82
N LEU A 102 9.39 -0.05 3.15
CA LEU A 102 9.63 1.08 2.24
C LEU A 102 9.04 2.35 2.80
N THR A 103 9.81 3.44 2.75
CA THR A 103 9.32 4.78 3.05
C THR A 103 8.73 5.44 1.81
N TRP A 104 7.94 6.49 2.01
CA TRP A 104 7.45 7.33 0.90
C TRP A 104 8.58 7.86 0.01
N SER A 105 9.69 8.31 0.60
CA SER A 105 10.83 8.82 -0.15
C SER A 105 11.50 7.76 -1.02
N GLN A 106 11.42 6.48 -0.66
CA GLN A 106 11.88 5.39 -1.50
C GLN A 106 10.89 5.09 -2.61
N ILE A 107 9.59 5.04 -2.29
CA ILE A 107 8.51 4.79 -3.26
C ILE A 107 8.50 5.83 -4.39
N PHE A 108 8.71 7.11 -4.09
CA PHE A 108 8.75 8.17 -5.11
C PHE A 108 9.99 8.13 -6.01
N LYS A 109 11.01 7.35 -5.66
CA LYS A 109 12.22 7.17 -6.47
C LYS A 109 12.15 5.93 -7.37
N LEU A 110 11.14 5.07 -7.18
CA LEU A 110 10.90 3.88 -8.00
C LEU A 110 10.10 4.25 -9.23
#